data_AF-A0A6L7UPC5-F1
#
_entry.id   AF-A0A6L7UPC5-F1
#
_cell.length_a   1.000
_cell.length_b   1.000
_cell.length_c   1.000
_cell.angle_alpha   90.00
_cell.angle_beta   90.00
_cell.angle_gamma   90.00
#
_symmetry.space_group_name_H-M   'P 1'
#
loop_
_entity.id
_entity.type
_entity.pdbx_description
1 polymer ?
#
loop_
_entity_poly.entity_id
_entity_poly.type
_entity_poly.pdbx_seq_one_letter_code
_entity_poly.pdbx_strand_id
1 'polypeptide(L)'
;MRVIHRVRESRAVEIGNFAAALAASGEVPFVSLEEPTSWSCAHGVERWRSECGCRMAPHLDSQQRWRGPLREALQSLAAGLDEAYVELAPGRLPDPGRAMEALGEVLGAPPGLEDFAARAAREISRLLDDAPVTGGGERRDEALALLEVARDRAAMFTSCAWFFDDVAGLEARQVLGYAAHALDRLRRLAPERSEALETAFVADLAKAPANDADLGNAAVAYEREFRSGAGVRIPEDA
;
A
#
# COMPACT_ATOMS: atom_id res chain seq x y z
N MET A 1 -23.66 -19.60 17.84
CA MET A 1 -24.66 -18.53 18.08
C MET A 1 -25.35 -18.54 19.47
N ARG A 2 -24.84 -19.25 20.50
CA ARG A 2 -25.52 -19.41 21.80
C ARG A 2 -25.31 -18.28 22.82
N VAL A 3 -24.36 -17.37 22.57
CA VAL A 3 -24.04 -16.27 23.52
C VAL A 3 -25.01 -15.11 23.35
N ILE A 4 -25.17 -14.60 22.12
CA ILE A 4 -26.11 -13.50 21.81
C ILE A 4 -27.54 -13.86 22.21
N HIS A 5 -27.97 -15.11 21.96
CA HIS A 5 -29.30 -15.58 22.35
C HIS A 5 -29.50 -15.53 23.88
N ARG A 6 -28.55 -16.08 24.65
CA ARG A 6 -28.60 -16.06 26.11
C ARG A 6 -28.58 -14.64 26.69
N VAL A 7 -27.83 -13.73 26.09
CA VAL A 7 -27.81 -12.32 26.51
C VAL A 7 -29.17 -11.65 26.27
N ARG A 8 -29.82 -11.93 25.15
CA ARG A 8 -31.16 -11.41 24.85
C ARG A 8 -32.23 -11.98 25.76
N GLU A 9 -32.16 -13.27 26.09
CA GLU A 9 -33.11 -13.93 26.99
C GLU A 9 -32.97 -13.44 28.44
N SER A 10 -31.75 -13.30 28.94
CA SER A 10 -31.51 -12.88 30.32
C SER A 10 -31.82 -11.40 30.56
N ARG A 11 -31.76 -10.57 29.50
CA ARG A 11 -31.87 -9.10 29.57
C ARG A 11 -30.91 -8.45 30.58
N ALA A 12 -29.86 -9.16 30.99
CA ALA A 12 -28.91 -8.70 31.99
C ALA A 12 -27.83 -7.76 31.42
N VAL A 13 -27.65 -7.78 30.10
CA VAL A 13 -26.66 -6.94 29.39
C VAL A 13 -27.30 -6.43 28.10
N GLU A 14 -27.09 -5.16 27.78
CA GLU A 14 -27.46 -4.56 26.50
C GLU A 14 -26.34 -4.76 25.48
N ILE A 15 -26.69 -5.22 24.27
CA ILE A 15 -25.74 -5.36 23.17
C ILE A 15 -25.88 -4.14 22.27
N GLY A 16 -24.82 -3.32 22.21
CA GLY A 16 -24.72 -2.17 21.31
C GLY A 16 -23.33 -2.08 20.68
N ASN A 17 -23.16 -1.10 19.79
CA ASN A 17 -21.83 -0.72 19.31
C ASN A 17 -21.19 0.31 20.25
N PHE A 18 -19.91 0.62 20.03
CA PHE A 18 -19.19 1.58 20.87
C PHE A 18 -19.83 2.97 20.87
N ALA A 19 -20.34 3.45 19.73
CA ALA A 19 -20.97 4.76 19.62
C ALA A 19 -22.27 4.85 20.47
N ALA A 20 -23.08 3.79 20.48
CA ALA A 20 -24.27 3.72 21.32
C ALA A 20 -23.92 3.68 22.81
N ALA A 21 -22.90 2.89 23.17
CA ALA A 21 -22.40 2.85 24.55
C ALA A 21 -21.88 4.23 24.99
N LEU A 22 -21.14 4.93 24.13
CA LEU A 22 -20.62 6.27 24.38
C LEU A 22 -21.74 7.28 24.60
N ALA A 23 -22.75 7.29 23.73
CA ALA A 23 -23.92 8.15 23.86
C ALA A 23 -24.70 7.91 25.17
N ALA A 24 -24.69 6.67 25.67
CA ALA A 24 -25.35 6.30 26.92
C ALA A 24 -24.51 6.60 28.19
N SER A 25 -23.17 6.67 28.08
CA SER A 25 -22.26 6.69 29.24
C SER A 25 -21.87 8.09 29.75
N GLY A 26 -22.34 9.17 29.13
CA GLY A 26 -22.15 10.52 29.64
C GLY A 26 -20.70 11.03 29.48
N GLU A 27 -20.11 11.56 30.56
CA GLU A 27 -18.74 12.12 30.52
C GLU A 27 -17.69 11.03 30.32
N VAL A 28 -16.84 11.23 29.31
CA VAL A 28 -15.74 10.32 28.95
C VAL A 28 -14.45 10.87 29.55
N PRO A 29 -13.74 10.13 30.41
CA PRO A 29 -12.49 10.61 30.98
C PRO A 29 -11.43 10.73 29.88
N PHE A 30 -10.59 11.77 29.98
CA PHE A 30 -9.38 11.85 29.18
C PHE A 30 -8.39 10.78 29.64
N VAL A 31 -7.78 10.09 28.68
CA VAL A 31 -6.73 9.10 28.91
C VAL A 31 -5.51 9.46 28.09
N SER A 32 -4.33 9.13 28.61
CA SER A 32 -3.08 9.22 27.87
C SER A 32 -2.83 7.91 27.13
N LEU A 33 -2.46 8.01 25.85
CA LEU A 33 -2.04 6.85 25.07
C LEU A 33 -0.53 6.66 25.20
N GLU A 34 -0.09 5.42 25.40
CA GLU A 34 1.30 5.06 25.25
C GLU A 34 1.59 4.88 23.76
N GLU A 35 2.56 5.64 23.24
CA GLU A 35 2.86 5.67 21.81
C GLU A 35 4.36 5.49 21.54
N PRO A 36 4.75 4.75 20.47
CA PRO A 36 3.87 4.03 19.53
C PRO A 36 3.53 2.61 20.01
N THR A 37 2.25 2.30 20.21
CA THR A 37 1.77 0.95 20.58
C THR A 37 0.98 0.27 19.46
N SER A 38 0.77 -1.05 19.59
CA SER A 38 -0.18 -1.79 18.77
C SER A 38 -0.89 -2.86 19.59
N TRP A 39 -2.07 -3.27 19.13
CA TRP A 39 -2.84 -4.35 19.75
C TRP A 39 -2.27 -5.77 19.54
N SER A 40 -1.32 -5.94 18.60
CA SER A 40 -0.88 -7.26 18.12
C SER A 40 0.64 -7.47 18.17
N CYS A 41 1.37 -6.55 18.81
CA CYS A 41 2.79 -6.69 19.11
C CYS A 41 3.06 -6.13 20.51
N ALA A 42 3.62 -6.96 21.40
CA ALA A 42 4.01 -6.54 22.74
C ALA A 42 5.14 -5.49 22.75
N HIS A 43 5.80 -5.30 21.61
CA HIS A 43 6.89 -4.35 21.41
C HIS A 43 6.38 -3.12 20.63
N GLY A 44 5.17 -2.66 20.94
CA GLY A 44 4.56 -1.52 20.26
C GLY A 44 4.37 -1.76 18.77
N VAL A 45 5.03 -0.98 17.91
CA VAL A 45 4.97 -1.13 16.43
C VAL A 45 6.16 -1.88 15.84
N GLU A 46 7.02 -2.50 16.67
CA GLU A 46 8.24 -3.13 16.16
C GLU A 46 7.97 -4.26 15.14
N ARG A 47 6.81 -4.95 15.22
CA ARG A 47 6.42 -5.96 14.22
C ARG A 47 6.50 -5.44 12.79
N TRP A 48 6.27 -4.15 12.56
CA TRP A 48 6.27 -3.57 11.22
C TRP A 48 7.60 -2.91 10.82
N ARG A 49 8.62 -2.87 11.68
CA ARG A 49 9.88 -2.15 11.39
C ARG A 49 11.16 -2.92 11.72
N SER A 50 11.14 -3.86 12.66
CA SER A 50 12.37 -4.48 13.17
C SER A 50 12.19 -5.95 13.55
N GLU A 51 13.30 -6.59 13.90
CA GLU A 51 13.35 -7.94 14.45
C GLU A 51 12.90 -7.95 15.91
N CYS A 52 11.60 -7.77 16.16
CA CYS A 52 11.03 -7.82 17.50
C CYS A 52 10.81 -9.23 18.07
N GLY A 53 11.16 -10.27 17.31
CA GLY A 53 10.94 -11.67 17.68
C GLY A 53 9.49 -12.15 17.62
N CYS A 54 8.50 -11.26 17.38
CA CYS A 54 7.12 -11.71 17.18
C CYS A 54 6.98 -12.48 15.86
N ARG A 55 6.70 -13.78 15.98
CA ARG A 55 6.52 -14.74 14.87
C ARG A 55 5.12 -15.35 14.89
N MET A 56 4.58 -15.68 13.72
CA MET A 56 3.32 -16.41 13.58
C MET A 56 3.52 -17.92 13.78
N ALA A 57 4.67 -18.45 13.39
CA ALA A 57 5.08 -19.83 13.59
C ALA A 57 6.32 -19.90 14.51
N PRO A 58 6.17 -19.72 15.84
CA PRO A 58 7.29 -19.66 16.77
C PRO A 58 8.09 -20.98 16.90
N HIS A 59 7.55 -22.09 16.39
CA HIS A 59 8.20 -23.39 16.36
C HIS A 59 9.14 -23.57 15.16
N LEU A 60 9.09 -22.67 14.17
CA LEU A 60 10.02 -22.64 13.04
C LEU A 60 11.18 -21.70 13.36
N ASP A 61 12.38 -22.11 12.96
CA ASP A 61 13.57 -21.26 13.05
C ASP A 61 13.54 -20.24 11.92
N SER A 62 12.92 -19.08 12.20
CA SER A 62 12.76 -17.95 11.27
C SER A 62 13.31 -16.68 11.90
N GLN A 63 13.73 -15.72 11.07
CA GLN A 63 14.20 -14.41 11.51
C GLN A 63 13.37 -13.29 10.89
N GLN A 64 13.48 -12.09 11.45
CA GLN A 64 12.68 -10.92 11.04
C GLN A 64 13.54 -9.71 10.66
N ARG A 65 14.84 -9.91 10.42
CA ARG A 65 15.81 -8.89 9.99
C ARG A 65 15.47 -8.28 8.64
N TRP A 66 14.65 -8.93 7.82
CA TRP A 66 14.19 -8.40 6.54
C TRP A 66 13.25 -7.20 6.67
N ARG A 67 12.57 -7.04 7.81
CA ARG A 67 11.51 -6.03 7.99
C ARG A 67 12.03 -4.59 7.83
N GLY A 68 13.18 -4.31 8.44
CA GLY A 68 13.83 -3.00 8.36
C GLY A 68 14.28 -2.68 6.94
N PRO A 69 15.16 -3.49 6.32
CA PRO A 69 15.64 -3.28 4.96
C PRO A 69 14.51 -3.22 3.92
N LEU A 70 13.46 -4.05 4.03
CA LEU A 70 12.30 -3.94 3.14
C LEU A 70 11.61 -2.58 3.28
N ARG A 71 11.40 -2.09 4.51
CA ARG A 71 10.80 -0.79 4.76
C ARG A 71 11.66 0.34 4.20
N GLU A 72 12.97 0.28 4.42
CA GLU A 72 13.92 1.26 3.88
C GLU A 72 13.90 1.29 2.34
N ALA A 73 13.90 0.12 1.69
CA ALA A 73 13.81 0.01 0.24
C ALA A 73 12.52 0.64 -0.31
N LEU A 74 11.38 0.35 0.31
CA LEU A 74 10.08 0.91 -0.10
C LEU A 74 9.99 2.42 0.19
N GLN A 75 10.58 2.90 1.29
CA GLN A 75 10.65 4.33 1.59
C GLN A 75 11.51 5.10 0.59
N SER A 76 12.67 4.54 0.22
CA SER A 76 13.57 5.09 -0.79
C SER A 76 12.88 5.19 -2.15
N LEU A 77 12.24 4.10 -2.60
CA LEU A 77 11.45 4.09 -3.82
C LEU A 77 10.30 5.11 -3.76
N ALA A 78 9.54 5.13 -2.67
CA ALA A 78 8.42 6.06 -2.49
C ALA A 78 8.87 7.52 -2.59
N ALA A 79 10.01 7.89 -2.00
CA ALA A 79 10.56 9.24 -2.15
C ALA A 79 10.84 9.60 -3.61
N GLY A 80 11.44 8.69 -4.38
CA GLY A 80 11.69 8.90 -5.81
C GLY A 80 10.41 8.98 -6.66
N LEU A 81 9.38 8.20 -6.31
CA LEU A 81 8.06 8.29 -6.95
C LEU A 81 7.35 9.61 -6.60
N ASP A 82 7.44 10.06 -5.36
CA ASP A 82 6.88 11.33 -4.89
C ASP A 82 7.55 12.53 -5.61
N GLU A 83 8.89 12.48 -5.79
CA GLU A 83 9.64 13.46 -6.59
C GLU A 83 9.19 13.47 -8.07
N ALA A 84 9.00 12.29 -8.67
CA ALA A 84 8.47 12.18 -10.03
C ALA A 84 7.05 12.75 -10.15
N TYR A 85 6.20 12.55 -9.15
CA TYR A 85 4.86 13.11 -9.14
C TYR A 85 4.90 14.65 -9.15
N VAL A 86 5.66 15.26 -8.24
CA VAL A 86 5.76 16.73 -8.14
C VAL A 86 6.26 17.36 -9.44
N GLU A 87 7.19 16.71 -10.13
CA GLU A 87 7.77 17.22 -11.38
C GLU A 87 6.85 17.02 -12.59
N LEU A 88 6.24 15.83 -12.73
CA LEU A 88 5.50 15.46 -13.93
C LEU A 88 4.04 15.93 -13.92
N ALA A 89 3.47 16.18 -12.73
CA ALA A 89 2.06 16.53 -12.58
C ALA A 89 1.67 17.89 -13.19
N PRO A 90 2.40 19.00 -13.02
CA PRO A 90 1.97 20.33 -13.51
C PRO A 90 1.71 20.42 -15.03
N GLY A 91 2.30 19.53 -15.84
CA GLY A 91 2.04 19.44 -17.28
C GLY A 91 0.88 18.50 -17.66
N ARG A 92 0.48 17.62 -16.76
CA ARG A 92 -0.46 16.50 -17.02
C ARG A 92 -1.79 16.69 -16.30
N LEU A 93 -1.76 17.24 -15.10
CA LEU A 93 -2.89 17.48 -14.21
C LEU A 93 -3.07 18.99 -14.01
N PRO A 94 -4.27 19.55 -14.26
CA PRO A 94 -4.54 20.97 -14.02
C PRO A 94 -4.41 21.37 -12.55
N ASP A 95 -4.78 20.47 -11.65
CA ASP A 95 -4.64 20.62 -10.20
C ASP A 95 -4.20 19.27 -9.59
N PRO A 96 -2.89 19.08 -9.34
CA PRO A 96 -2.38 17.83 -8.77
C PRO A 96 -2.94 17.52 -7.38
N GLY A 97 -3.20 18.53 -6.55
CA GLY A 97 -3.75 18.34 -5.21
C GLY A 97 -5.17 17.79 -5.26
N ARG A 98 -6.03 18.41 -6.06
CA ARG A 98 -7.40 17.91 -6.27
C ARG A 98 -7.43 16.55 -6.96
N ALA A 99 -6.47 16.25 -7.82
CA ALA A 99 -6.36 14.92 -8.43
C ALA A 99 -6.05 13.83 -7.38
N MET A 100 -5.22 14.13 -6.38
CA MET A 100 -4.97 13.21 -5.26
C MET A 100 -6.19 13.04 -4.34
N GLU A 101 -6.94 14.11 -4.07
CA GLU A 101 -8.21 14.02 -3.32
C GLU A 101 -9.22 13.13 -4.06
N ALA A 102 -9.39 13.35 -5.37
CA ALA A 102 -10.26 12.55 -6.23
C ALA A 102 -9.82 11.08 -6.28
N LEU A 103 -8.50 10.81 -6.31
CA LEU A 103 -7.98 9.44 -6.20
C LEU A 103 -8.42 8.78 -4.89
N GLY A 104 -8.39 9.51 -3.77
CA GLY A 104 -8.90 9.05 -2.49
C GLY A 104 -10.39 8.68 -2.54
N GLU A 105 -11.22 9.50 -3.20
CA GLU A 105 -12.64 9.20 -3.40
C GLU A 105 -12.87 7.95 -4.28
N VAL A 106 -12.08 7.79 -5.35
CA VAL A 106 -12.15 6.60 -6.22
C VAL A 106 -11.80 5.33 -5.45
N LEU A 107 -10.75 5.37 -4.63
CA LEU A 107 -10.31 4.23 -3.81
C LEU A 107 -11.28 3.92 -2.65
N GLY A 108 -11.91 4.96 -2.08
CA GLY A 108 -12.89 4.82 -1.01
C GLY A 108 -14.30 4.45 -1.48
N ALA A 109 -14.56 4.49 -2.80
CA ALA A 109 -15.87 4.18 -3.35
C ALA A 109 -16.21 2.70 -3.11
N PRO A 110 -17.48 2.38 -2.79
CA PRO A 110 -17.88 1.00 -2.54
C PRO A 110 -17.55 0.10 -3.75
N PRO A 111 -17.23 -1.18 -3.49
CA PRO A 111 -17.03 -2.14 -4.56
C PRO A 111 -18.29 -2.17 -5.43
N GLY A 112 -18.08 -2.01 -6.73
CA GLY A 112 -19.14 -1.96 -7.74
C GLY A 112 -18.63 -2.64 -9.01
N LEU A 113 -19.49 -2.80 -10.00
CA LEU A 113 -19.18 -3.50 -11.25
C LEU A 113 -18.08 -2.85 -12.11
N GLU A 114 -17.73 -1.61 -11.79
CA GLU A 114 -16.77 -0.85 -12.56
C GLU A 114 -15.41 -0.81 -11.88
N ASP A 115 -14.38 -1.21 -12.63
CA ASP A 115 -12.98 -1.25 -12.23
C ASP A 115 -12.39 0.17 -12.03
N PHE A 116 -11.33 0.24 -11.22
CA PHE A 116 -10.57 1.43 -10.87
C PHE A 116 -10.24 2.29 -12.08
N ALA A 117 -9.71 1.69 -13.16
CA ALA A 117 -9.24 2.44 -14.33
C ALA A 117 -10.35 3.27 -14.96
N ALA A 118 -11.57 2.74 -15.04
CA ALA A 118 -12.71 3.44 -15.60
C ALA A 118 -13.19 4.58 -14.68
N ARG A 119 -13.18 4.37 -13.35
CA ARG A 119 -13.52 5.40 -12.36
C ARG A 119 -12.50 6.54 -12.37
N ALA A 120 -11.21 6.20 -12.28
CA ALA A 120 -10.11 7.15 -12.34
C ALA A 120 -10.13 7.94 -13.66
N ALA A 121 -10.38 7.26 -14.80
CA ALA A 121 -10.50 7.93 -16.08
C ALA A 121 -11.64 8.94 -16.09
N ARG A 122 -12.81 8.65 -15.52
CA ARG A 122 -13.90 9.63 -15.45
C ARG A 122 -13.56 10.82 -14.59
N GLU A 123 -13.01 10.61 -13.39
CA GLU A 123 -12.66 11.73 -12.52
C GLU A 123 -11.55 12.59 -13.12
N ILE A 124 -10.53 11.97 -13.73
CA ILE A 124 -9.51 12.70 -14.50
C ILE A 124 -10.14 13.46 -15.67
N SER A 125 -11.10 12.88 -16.38
CA SER A 125 -11.84 13.58 -17.44
C SER A 125 -12.48 14.86 -16.92
N ARG A 126 -13.18 14.78 -15.77
CA ARG A 126 -13.80 15.95 -15.16
C ARG A 126 -12.77 17.01 -14.77
N LEU A 127 -11.62 16.61 -14.26
CA LEU A 127 -10.53 17.52 -13.92
C LEU A 127 -9.89 18.16 -15.16
N LEU A 128 -9.81 17.42 -16.28
CA LEU A 128 -9.19 17.87 -17.54
C LEU A 128 -10.13 18.72 -18.42
N ASP A 129 -11.44 18.48 -18.39
CA ASP A 129 -12.43 19.19 -19.20
C ASP A 129 -12.52 20.69 -18.83
N ASP A 130 -12.07 21.06 -17.62
CA ASP A 130 -11.95 22.45 -17.15
C ASP A 130 -10.69 23.18 -17.68
N ALA A 131 -9.79 22.50 -18.40
CA ALA A 131 -8.55 23.07 -18.94
C ALA A 131 -8.58 23.14 -20.48
N PRO A 132 -8.13 24.25 -21.12
CA PRO A 132 -8.07 24.34 -22.57
C PRO A 132 -7.04 23.34 -23.12
N VAL A 133 -7.49 22.32 -23.87
CA VAL A 133 -6.61 21.22 -24.34
C VAL A 133 -6.12 21.42 -25.77
N THR A 134 -4.79 21.50 -25.92
CA THR A 134 -4.06 20.96 -27.07
C THR A 134 -3.46 19.61 -26.65
N GLY A 135 -3.70 18.52 -27.39
CA GLY A 135 -3.07 17.20 -27.15
C GLY A 135 -3.97 16.04 -26.63
N GLY A 136 -5.26 16.29 -26.37
CA GLY A 136 -6.32 15.27 -26.24
C GLY A 136 -6.02 14.01 -25.42
N GLY A 137 -5.85 12.87 -26.12
CA GLY A 137 -5.81 11.52 -25.53
C GLY A 137 -4.47 11.13 -24.89
N GLU A 138 -3.34 11.52 -25.47
CA GLU A 138 -2.01 11.19 -24.94
C GLU A 138 -1.81 11.80 -23.55
N ARG A 139 -2.24 13.06 -23.36
CA ARG A 139 -2.21 13.74 -22.06
C ARG A 139 -3.08 13.05 -21.00
N ARG A 140 -4.20 12.44 -21.40
CA ARG A 140 -5.10 11.72 -20.49
C ARG A 140 -4.46 10.43 -20.02
N ASP A 141 -3.89 9.65 -20.94
CA ASP A 141 -3.23 8.39 -20.62
C ASP A 141 -2.02 8.63 -19.72
N GLU A 142 -1.27 9.71 -19.95
CA GLU A 142 -0.17 10.10 -19.08
C GLU A 142 -0.64 10.53 -17.68
N ALA A 143 -1.74 11.28 -17.58
CA ALA A 143 -2.32 11.67 -16.30
C ALA A 143 -2.84 10.45 -15.51
N LEU A 144 -3.46 9.48 -16.20
CA LEU A 144 -3.89 8.21 -15.62
C LEU A 144 -2.71 7.42 -15.08
N ALA A 145 -1.66 7.25 -15.89
CA ALA A 145 -0.45 6.55 -15.47
C ALA A 145 0.18 7.21 -14.22
N LEU A 146 0.17 8.55 -14.13
CA LEU A 146 0.71 9.25 -12.97
C LEU A 146 -0.12 9.04 -11.69
N LEU A 147 -1.45 8.93 -11.80
CA LEU A 147 -2.30 8.59 -10.66
C LEU A 147 -2.18 7.12 -10.25
N GLU A 148 -1.96 6.20 -11.20
CA GLU A 148 -1.65 4.80 -10.91
C GLU A 148 -0.34 4.69 -10.13
N VAL A 149 0.72 5.43 -10.52
CA VAL A 149 1.96 5.53 -9.74
C VAL A 149 1.69 5.97 -8.30
N ALA A 150 0.89 7.02 -8.11
CA ALA A 150 0.57 7.53 -6.77
C ALA A 150 -0.23 6.53 -5.92
N ARG A 151 -1.17 5.80 -6.55
CA ARG A 151 -1.94 4.73 -5.92
C ARG A 151 -1.04 3.59 -5.45
N ASP A 152 -0.21 3.06 -6.33
CA ASP A 152 0.67 1.94 -5.99
C ASP A 152 1.71 2.34 -4.96
N ARG A 153 2.23 3.56 -5.08
CA ARG A 153 3.11 4.15 -4.07
C ARG A 153 2.47 4.11 -2.67
N ALA A 154 1.16 4.33 -2.55
CA ALA A 154 0.46 4.18 -1.28
C ALA A 154 0.27 2.70 -0.91
N ALA A 155 -0.09 1.86 -1.87
CA ALA A 155 -0.36 0.43 -1.67
C ALA A 155 0.88 -0.38 -1.24
N MET A 156 2.09 0.05 -1.62
CA MET A 156 3.38 -0.51 -1.14
C MET A 156 3.49 -0.55 0.40
N PHE A 157 2.74 0.28 1.12
CA PHE A 157 2.79 0.36 2.58
C PHE A 157 1.65 -0.39 3.27
N THR A 158 1.00 -1.33 2.57
CA THR A 158 -0.01 -2.20 3.18
C THR A 158 0.63 -3.02 4.30
N SER A 159 0.11 -2.88 5.53
CA SER A 159 0.79 -3.37 6.75
C SER A 159 0.90 -4.89 6.85
N CYS A 160 0.11 -5.65 6.08
CA CYS A 160 0.18 -7.11 6.05
C CYS A 160 1.55 -7.62 5.60
N ALA A 161 2.27 -6.85 4.77
CA ALA A 161 3.59 -7.19 4.27
C ALA A 161 4.64 -7.43 5.36
N TRP A 162 4.45 -6.90 6.57
CA TRP A 162 5.36 -7.12 7.71
C TRP A 162 4.78 -8.02 8.80
N PHE A 163 3.55 -8.50 8.65
CA PHE A 163 2.86 -9.17 9.74
C PHE A 163 3.37 -10.60 9.98
N PHE A 164 3.70 -11.29 8.89
CA PHE A 164 4.09 -12.70 8.85
C PHE A 164 5.61 -12.87 8.96
N ASP A 165 6.07 -14.10 8.73
CA ASP A 165 7.41 -14.52 9.15
C ASP A 165 8.49 -14.34 8.09
N ASP A 166 8.14 -14.27 6.81
CA ASP A 166 9.11 -14.21 5.73
C ASP A 166 8.74 -13.16 4.67
N VAL A 167 9.77 -12.51 4.12
CA VAL A 167 9.68 -11.61 2.97
C VAL A 167 9.32 -12.36 1.69
N ALA A 168 9.53 -13.69 1.67
CA ALA A 168 9.04 -14.58 0.63
C ALA A 168 7.52 -14.85 0.69
N GLY A 169 6.83 -14.38 1.73
CA GLY A 169 5.40 -14.57 1.89
C GLY A 169 4.57 -13.81 0.84
N LEU A 170 3.33 -14.27 0.63
CA LEU A 170 2.39 -13.66 -0.34
C LEU A 170 2.18 -12.17 -0.06
N GLU A 171 2.12 -11.78 1.21
CA GLU A 171 1.85 -10.42 1.64
C GLU A 171 2.99 -9.46 1.32
N ALA A 172 4.24 -9.89 1.56
CA ALA A 172 5.42 -9.11 1.21
C ALA A 172 5.57 -9.02 -0.31
N ARG A 173 5.25 -10.10 -1.04
CA ARG A 173 5.29 -10.11 -2.51
C ARG A 173 4.22 -9.23 -3.14
N GLN A 174 3.06 -9.07 -2.50
CA GLN A 174 2.03 -8.13 -2.95
C GLN A 174 2.57 -6.69 -3.00
N VAL A 175 3.29 -6.25 -1.97
CA VAL A 175 3.86 -4.88 -1.96
C VAL A 175 5.03 -4.71 -2.94
N LEU A 176 5.78 -5.78 -3.23
CA LEU A 176 6.74 -5.81 -4.33
C LEU A 176 6.05 -5.71 -5.70
N GLY A 177 4.88 -6.33 -5.85
CA GLY A 177 4.04 -6.20 -7.04
C GLY A 177 3.56 -4.77 -7.26
N TYR A 178 3.10 -4.07 -6.21
CA TYR A 178 2.77 -2.64 -6.30
C TYR A 178 3.98 -1.79 -6.69
N ALA A 179 5.15 -2.05 -6.10
CA ALA A 179 6.37 -1.35 -6.46
C ALA A 179 6.71 -1.51 -7.96
N ALA A 180 6.61 -2.73 -8.47
CA ALA A 180 6.84 -3.01 -9.88
C ALA A 180 5.81 -2.35 -10.80
N HIS A 181 4.53 -2.36 -10.41
CA HIS A 181 3.47 -1.72 -11.17
C HIS A 181 3.65 -0.19 -11.24
N ALA A 182 4.04 0.44 -10.12
CA ALA A 182 4.38 1.85 -10.07
C ALA A 182 5.56 2.17 -11.02
N LEU A 183 6.61 1.35 -11.00
CA LEU A 183 7.76 1.52 -11.88
C LEU A 183 7.37 1.32 -13.36
N ASP A 184 6.57 0.31 -13.70
CA ASP A 184 6.06 0.11 -15.06
C ASP A 184 5.26 1.33 -15.57
N ARG A 185 4.39 1.90 -14.75
CA ARG A 185 3.64 3.10 -15.11
C ARG A 185 4.52 4.32 -15.24
N LEU A 186 5.47 4.51 -14.33
CA LEU A 186 6.43 5.59 -14.42
C LEU A 186 7.30 5.46 -15.67
N ARG A 187 7.65 4.25 -16.09
CA ARG A 187 8.46 4.01 -17.30
C ARG A 187 7.81 4.57 -18.56
N ARG A 188 6.48 4.62 -18.63
CA ARG A 188 5.76 5.26 -19.75
C ARG A 188 5.94 6.77 -19.80
N LEU A 189 6.16 7.40 -18.66
CA LEU A 189 6.26 8.86 -18.49
C LEU A 189 7.72 9.35 -18.47
N ALA A 190 8.60 8.57 -17.84
CA ALA A 190 10.00 8.90 -17.59
C ALA A 190 10.85 7.61 -17.56
N PRO A 191 11.16 7.00 -18.72
CA PRO A 191 11.84 5.70 -18.81
C PRO A 191 13.17 5.64 -18.05
N GLU A 192 14.02 6.65 -18.22
CA GLU A 192 15.35 6.71 -17.59
C GLU A 192 15.25 6.82 -16.06
N ARG A 193 14.30 7.63 -15.57
CA ARG A 193 14.05 7.76 -14.13
C ARG A 193 13.52 6.45 -13.55
N SER A 194 12.57 5.81 -14.23
CA SER A 194 12.06 4.50 -13.80
C SER A 194 13.17 3.46 -13.70
N GLU A 195 14.07 3.41 -14.69
CA GLU A 195 15.17 2.44 -14.69
C GLU A 195 16.17 2.70 -13.55
N ALA A 196 16.48 3.97 -13.29
CA ALA A 196 17.33 4.36 -12.17
C ALA A 196 16.71 3.99 -10.81
N LEU A 197 15.41 4.26 -10.63
CA LEU A 197 14.68 3.90 -9.41
C LEU A 197 14.59 2.39 -9.22
N GLU A 198 14.27 1.62 -10.26
CA GLU A 198 14.21 0.16 -10.17
C GLU A 198 15.58 -0.44 -9.84
N THR A 199 16.65 0.08 -10.44
CA THR A 199 18.02 -0.37 -10.15
C THR A 199 18.40 -0.14 -8.68
N ALA A 200 18.11 1.06 -8.15
CA ALA A 200 18.36 1.37 -6.74
C ALA A 200 17.48 0.51 -5.81
N PHE A 201 16.21 0.33 -6.16
CA PHE A 201 15.28 -0.47 -5.39
C PHE A 201 15.71 -1.93 -5.27
N VAL A 202 16.12 -2.56 -6.38
CA VAL A 202 16.65 -3.94 -6.37
C VAL A 202 17.91 -4.05 -5.49
N ALA A 203 18.81 -3.05 -5.55
CA ALA A 203 19.99 -3.02 -4.70
C ALA A 203 19.65 -2.91 -3.19
N ASP A 204 18.62 -2.14 -2.84
CA ASP A 204 18.13 -2.04 -1.47
C ASP A 204 17.41 -3.33 -1.02
N LEU A 205 16.60 -3.95 -1.87
CA LEU A 205 15.93 -5.23 -1.59
C LEU A 205 16.91 -6.37 -1.31
N ALA A 206 18.11 -6.34 -1.90
CA ALA A 206 19.13 -7.36 -1.65
C ALA A 206 19.59 -7.40 -0.18
N LYS A 207 19.35 -6.33 0.58
CA LYS A 207 19.63 -6.22 2.02
C LYS A 207 18.57 -6.86 2.91
N ALA A 208 17.43 -7.27 2.35
CA ALA A 208 16.33 -7.92 3.09
C ALA A 208 16.43 -9.46 2.99
N PRO A 209 17.02 -10.16 3.98
CA PRO A 209 17.25 -11.60 3.89
C PRO A 209 15.96 -12.42 4.02
N ALA A 210 15.72 -13.34 3.09
CA ALA A 210 14.60 -14.27 3.17
C ALA A 210 14.91 -15.42 4.15
N ASN A 211 13.87 -16.00 4.76
CA ASN A 211 14.01 -17.26 5.48
C ASN A 211 14.02 -18.45 4.49
N ASP A 212 13.33 -18.32 3.36
CA ASP A 212 13.46 -19.22 2.21
C ASP A 212 14.89 -19.19 1.62
N ALA A 213 15.59 -20.31 1.75
CA ALA A 213 16.95 -20.47 1.27
C ALA A 213 17.08 -20.41 -0.26
N ASP A 214 16.05 -20.78 -1.02
CA ASP A 214 16.07 -20.75 -2.50
C ASP A 214 15.93 -19.33 -3.05
N LEU A 215 15.40 -18.41 -2.23
CA LEU A 215 15.32 -16.99 -2.54
C LEU A 215 16.54 -16.23 -2.00
N GLY A 216 16.94 -16.49 -0.76
CA GLY A 216 18.06 -15.81 -0.10
C GLY A 216 17.77 -14.36 0.31
N ASN A 217 17.15 -13.55 -0.55
CA ASN A 217 16.71 -12.19 -0.25
C ASN A 217 15.50 -11.73 -1.09
N ALA A 218 14.94 -10.57 -0.73
CA ALA A 218 13.77 -10.00 -1.39
C ALA A 218 14.03 -9.58 -2.85
N ALA A 219 15.28 -9.22 -3.21
CA ALA A 219 15.62 -8.85 -4.58
C ALA A 219 15.43 -10.03 -5.54
N VAL A 220 15.83 -11.24 -5.12
CA VAL A 220 15.63 -12.45 -5.95
C VAL A 220 14.15 -12.73 -6.19
N ALA A 221 13.30 -12.54 -5.16
CA ALA A 221 11.85 -12.67 -5.33
C ALA A 221 11.30 -11.63 -6.32
N TYR A 222 11.74 -10.37 -6.20
CA TYR A 222 11.34 -9.30 -7.11
C TYR A 222 11.77 -9.57 -8.56
N GLU A 223 13.02 -9.95 -8.76
CA GLU A 223 13.58 -10.20 -10.09
C GLU A 223 12.95 -11.38 -10.82
N ARG A 224 12.60 -12.45 -10.08
CA ARG A 224 11.98 -13.65 -10.67
C ARG A 224 10.57 -13.39 -11.19
N GLU A 225 9.86 -12.43 -10.62
CA GLU A 225 8.40 -12.33 -10.81
C GLU A 225 7.91 -11.02 -11.38
N PHE A 226 8.62 -9.93 -11.08
CA PHE A 226 8.12 -8.60 -11.34
C PHE A 226 9.04 -7.76 -12.23
N ARG A 227 10.33 -8.09 -12.32
CA ARG A 227 11.24 -7.35 -13.20
C ARG A 227 10.85 -7.52 -14.67
N SER A 228 10.82 -6.40 -15.38
CA SER A 228 10.44 -6.24 -16.79
C SER A 228 10.89 -7.42 -17.67
N GLY A 229 9.94 -8.14 -18.27
CA GLY A 229 10.19 -9.33 -19.11
C GLY A 229 9.71 -10.66 -18.50
N ALA A 230 9.47 -10.71 -17.19
CA ALA A 230 8.59 -11.72 -16.59
C ALA A 230 7.14 -11.39 -17.00
N GLY A 231 6.37 -12.35 -17.50
CA GLY A 231 4.98 -12.13 -17.93
C GLY A 231 4.07 -11.76 -16.76
N VAL A 232 4.03 -10.48 -16.40
CA VAL A 232 3.41 -9.96 -15.18
C VAL A 232 1.90 -10.23 -15.18
N ARG A 233 1.42 -10.99 -14.20
CA ARG A 233 0.04 -10.85 -13.72
C ARG A 233 0.02 -9.71 -12.72
N ILE A 234 -0.38 -8.54 -13.18
CA ILE A 234 -0.78 -7.45 -12.29
C ILE A 234 -2.07 -7.94 -11.60
N PRO A 235 -2.22 -7.81 -10.27
CA PRO A 235 -3.49 -8.07 -9.62
C PRO A 235 -4.57 -7.18 -10.25
N GLU A 236 -5.54 -7.77 -10.94
CA GLU A 236 -6.64 -7.04 -11.59
C GLU A 236 -7.55 -6.35 -10.56
N ASP A 237 -7.45 -6.74 -9.27
CA ASP A 237 -8.48 -6.45 -8.26
C ASP A 237 -7.96 -5.74 -6.99
N ALA A 238 -6.85 -5.01 -7.06
CA ALA A 238 -6.46 -4.14 -5.93
C ALA A 238 -7.30 -2.86 -5.92
#